data_AF-A0A8T2AAD4-F1
#
_entry.id   AF-A0A8T2AAD4-F1
#
_cell.length_a   1.000
_cell.length_b   1.000
_cell.length_c   1.000
_cell.angle_alpha   90.00
_cell.angle_beta   90.00
_cell.angle_gamma   90.00
#
_symmetry.space_group_name_H-M   'P 1'
#
loop_
_entity.id
_entity.type
_entity.pdbx_description
1 polymer ?
#
loop_
_entity_poly.entity_id
_entity_poly.type
_entity_poly.pdbx_seq_one_letter_code
_entity_poly.pdbx_strand_id
1 'polypeptide(L)'
;MINPRIVHTKNRRERATMVKCMKPGKAVILLQGRYAGKKAVIVKSFDDGTDEKHYGHCLVAGLKKYPSKVIRKDSAKKTAKKSRVKCFFKFVNYQHVMPTRYTLDLDLKNVVSGDAISSKDKKVTALKEAKSKFEERFKTGKNRWFFTKLRF
;
A
#
# COMPACT_ATOMS: atom_id res chain seq x y z
N MET A 1 57.40 35.25 -0.13
CA MET A 1 55.95 35.49 -0.12
C MET A 1 55.28 34.11 -0.15
N ILE A 2 54.95 33.46 0.98
CA ILE A 2 53.75 33.64 1.83
C ILE A 2 52.52 33.78 0.92
N ASN A 3 51.56 32.85 0.78
CA ASN A 3 50.93 31.92 1.72
C ASN A 3 50.25 30.75 0.96
N PRO A 4 50.00 29.58 1.60
CA PRO A 4 49.36 28.40 1.05
C PRO A 4 47.83 28.36 1.34
N ARG A 5 47.17 27.24 0.98
CA ARG A 5 45.74 26.86 1.23
C ARG A 5 44.82 27.28 0.06
N ILE A 6 43.89 26.46 -0.45
CA ILE A 6 43.07 25.45 0.20
C ILE A 6 42.81 24.32 -0.80
N VAL A 7 43.36 23.13 -0.53
CA VAL A 7 42.80 21.88 -1.02
C VAL A 7 41.41 21.77 -0.40
N HIS A 8 40.34 21.99 -1.16
CA HIS A 8 38.97 21.73 -0.71
C HIS A 8 38.73 20.21 -0.70
N THR A 9 39.43 19.53 0.19
CA THR A 9 38.95 18.27 0.77
C THR A 9 38.04 18.64 1.95
N LYS A 10 36.98 17.84 2.14
CA LYS A 10 35.83 17.98 3.07
C LYS A 10 34.64 18.70 2.41
N ASN A 11 33.59 18.01 2.00
CA ASN A 11 32.72 17.28 2.92
C ASN A 11 32.03 16.11 2.20
N ARG A 12 32.70 14.95 2.15
CA ARG A 12 32.05 13.65 2.00
C ARG A 12 31.33 13.31 3.31
N ARG A 13 30.41 14.17 3.76
CA ARG A 13 29.31 13.72 4.60
C ARG A 13 28.34 13.07 3.63
N GLU A 14 28.62 11.81 3.30
CA GLU A 14 27.56 10.85 3.04
C GLU A 14 26.60 11.03 4.22
N ARG A 15 25.56 11.86 4.03
CA ARG A 15 24.35 11.72 4.82
C ARG A 15 24.07 10.25 4.70
N ALA A 16 24.21 9.48 5.78
CA ALA A 16 23.59 8.17 5.85
C ALA A 16 22.13 8.45 5.51
N THR A 17 21.76 8.19 4.24
CA THR A 17 20.51 8.65 3.68
C THR A 17 19.48 7.79 4.37
N MET A 18 18.87 8.30 5.45
CA MET A 18 17.87 7.57 6.20
C MET A 18 16.79 7.12 5.21
N VAL A 19 16.78 5.82 4.91
CA VAL A 19 15.95 5.28 3.85
C VAL A 19 14.50 5.33 4.32
N LYS A 20 13.70 6.19 3.69
CA LYS A 20 12.29 6.36 4.02
C LYS A 20 11.56 5.01 3.97
N CYS A 21 10.92 4.63 5.06
CA CYS A 21 10.26 3.31 5.17
C CYS A 21 8.90 3.27 4.46
N MET A 22 8.23 4.43 4.34
CA MET A 22 6.89 4.58 3.73
C MET A 22 7.03 4.89 2.24
N LYS A 23 7.27 3.86 1.43
CA LYS A 23 7.37 3.95 -0.03
C LYS A 23 6.17 3.28 -0.71
N PRO A 24 5.79 3.70 -1.92
CA PRO A 24 4.86 2.95 -2.76
C PRO A 24 5.25 1.47 -2.85
N GLY A 25 4.27 0.57 -2.80
CA GLY A 25 4.49 -0.89 -2.78
C GLY A 25 4.79 -1.47 -1.39
N LYS A 26 4.90 -0.66 -0.34
CA LYS A 26 5.00 -1.16 1.04
C LYS A 26 3.64 -1.60 1.55
N ALA A 27 3.60 -2.77 2.20
CA ALA A 27 2.42 -3.25 2.89
C ALA A 27 2.32 -2.63 4.28
N VAL A 28 1.12 -2.24 4.66
CA VAL A 28 0.81 -1.54 5.89
C VAL A 28 -0.47 -2.07 6.52
N ILE A 29 -0.64 -1.83 7.81
CA ILE A 29 -1.86 -2.15 8.55
C ILE A 29 -2.53 -0.83 8.94
N LEU A 30 -3.83 -0.73 8.72
CA LEU A 30 -4.61 0.42 9.17
C LEU A 30 -4.93 0.28 10.66
N LEU A 31 -4.62 1.32 11.43
CA LEU A 31 -4.84 1.35 12.87
C LEU A 31 -6.25 1.82 13.23
N GLN A 32 -6.80 2.78 12.48
CA GLN A 32 -8.04 3.47 12.85
C GLN A 32 -9.07 3.58 11.70
N GLY A 33 -10.31 3.88 12.09
CA GLY A 33 -11.46 4.07 11.20
C GLY A 33 -12.10 2.77 10.70
N ARG A 34 -13.00 2.89 9.73
CA ARG A 34 -13.81 1.77 9.20
C ARG A 34 -13.02 0.53 8.75
N TYR A 35 -11.76 0.71 8.35
CA TYR A 35 -10.88 -0.35 7.87
C TYR A 35 -9.75 -0.69 8.84
N ALA A 36 -9.90 -0.39 10.13
CA ALA A 36 -8.95 -0.79 11.16
C ALA A 36 -8.68 -2.31 11.13
N GLY A 37 -7.43 -2.70 11.37
CA GLY A 37 -6.94 -4.07 11.31
C GLY A 37 -6.90 -4.68 9.89
N LYS A 38 -7.16 -3.89 8.85
CA LYS A 38 -7.05 -4.33 7.46
C LYS A 38 -5.66 -4.05 6.90
N LYS A 39 -5.15 -4.99 6.13
CA LYS A 39 -3.91 -4.89 5.37
C LYS A 39 -4.15 -4.11 4.10
N ALA A 40 -3.24 -3.20 3.80
CA ALA A 40 -3.26 -2.35 2.63
C ALA A 40 -1.85 -2.18 2.05
N VAL A 41 -1.76 -1.74 0.81
CA VAL A 41 -0.52 -1.34 0.15
C VAL A 41 -0.56 0.15 -0.11
N ILE A 42 0.57 0.83 0.10
CA ILE A 42 0.73 2.24 -0.26
C ILE A 42 0.83 2.31 -1.79
N VAL A 43 -0.08 3.05 -2.42
CA VAL A 43 -0.05 3.31 -3.87
C VAL A 43 0.74 4.58 -4.15
N LYS A 44 0.46 5.65 -3.38
CA LYS A 44 1.13 6.94 -3.49
C LYS A 44 1.35 7.53 -2.10
N SER A 45 2.55 8.05 -1.86
CA SER A 45 2.96 8.75 -0.65
C SER A 45 2.94 10.26 -0.90
N PHE A 46 2.43 11.02 0.08
CA PHE A 46 2.41 12.49 0.08
C PHE A 46 3.05 12.94 1.39
N ASP A 47 4.34 13.19 1.34
CA ASP A 47 5.13 13.35 2.54
C ASP A 47 5.08 14.77 3.09
N ASP A 48 5.11 15.75 2.19
CA ASP A 48 5.06 17.18 2.52
C ASP A 48 3.60 17.70 2.54
N GLY A 49 2.63 16.81 2.39
CA GLY A 49 1.22 17.15 2.28
C GLY A 49 0.81 17.60 0.88
N THR A 50 -0.44 18.03 0.77
CA THR A 50 -1.05 18.66 -0.41
C THR A 50 -1.75 19.94 0.03
N ASP A 51 -2.15 20.80 -0.90
CA ASP A 51 -2.86 22.05 -0.55
C ASP A 51 -4.14 21.81 0.25
N GLU A 52 -4.85 20.71 -0.03
CA GLU A 52 -6.02 20.32 0.77
C GLU A 52 -5.67 19.79 2.17
N LYS A 53 -4.48 19.20 2.33
CA LYS A 53 -4.05 18.47 3.53
C LYS A 53 -2.57 18.68 3.79
N HIS A 54 -2.25 19.65 4.64
CA HIS A 54 -0.87 20.03 4.98
C HIS A 54 -0.09 19.02 5.83
N TYR A 55 -0.66 17.85 6.12
CA TYR A 55 -0.02 16.78 6.89
C TYR A 55 0.41 15.61 6.00
N GLY A 56 1.45 14.88 6.43
CA GLY A 56 1.92 13.69 5.74
C GLY A 56 0.85 12.60 5.68
N HIS A 57 0.52 12.17 4.46
CA HIS A 57 -0.53 11.19 4.22
C HIS A 57 -0.21 10.29 3.04
N CYS A 58 -0.98 9.22 2.89
CA CYS A 58 -0.84 8.31 1.76
C CYS A 58 -2.18 7.87 1.20
N LEU A 59 -2.14 7.53 -0.08
CA LEU A 59 -3.19 6.81 -0.76
C LEU A 59 -2.92 5.32 -0.63
N VAL A 60 -3.85 4.60 0.00
CA VAL A 60 -3.75 3.16 0.21
C VAL A 60 -4.82 2.38 -0.55
N ALA A 61 -4.44 1.20 -1.01
CA ALA A 61 -5.34 0.18 -1.57
C ALA A 61 -5.30 -1.06 -0.67
N GLY A 62 -6.44 -1.53 -0.18
CA GLY A 62 -6.45 -2.63 0.79
C GLY A 62 -7.59 -3.61 0.65
N LEU A 63 -7.52 -4.66 1.46
CA LEU A 63 -8.48 -5.75 1.47
C LEU A 63 -9.60 -5.46 2.48
N LYS A 64 -10.81 -5.16 1.99
CA LYS A 64 -12.02 -5.07 2.82
C LYS A 64 -12.46 -6.46 3.27
N LYS A 65 -12.53 -7.39 2.33
CA LYS A 65 -12.84 -8.82 2.56
C LYS A 65 -11.65 -9.64 2.10
N TYR A 66 -11.09 -10.42 3.02
CA TYR A 66 -10.02 -11.38 2.74
C TYR A 66 -10.58 -12.63 2.07
N PRO A 67 -9.78 -13.32 1.25
CA PRO A 67 -10.13 -14.66 0.78
C PRO A 67 -10.16 -15.64 1.96
N SER A 68 -11.08 -16.58 1.91
CA SER A 68 -11.21 -17.64 2.92
C SER A 68 -10.31 -18.82 2.60
N LYS A 69 -9.93 -19.60 3.62
CA LYS A 69 -9.15 -20.83 3.44
C LYS A 69 -9.88 -21.81 2.50
N VAL A 70 -9.21 -22.15 1.40
CA VAL A 70 -9.64 -23.20 0.46
C VAL A 70 -9.10 -24.54 0.96
N ILE A 71 -9.95 -25.56 0.94
CA ILE A 71 -9.63 -26.93 1.37
C ILE A 71 -9.72 -27.84 0.15
N ARG A 72 -8.90 -28.90 0.09
CA ARG A 72 -8.86 -29.85 -1.03
C ARG A 72 -10.22 -30.49 -1.37
N LYS A 73 -11.11 -30.63 -0.38
CA LYS A 73 -12.47 -31.17 -0.53
C LYS A 73 -13.49 -30.16 -1.11
N ASP A 74 -13.12 -28.88 -1.26
CA ASP A 74 -14.06 -27.88 -1.79
C ASP A 74 -14.25 -28.07 -3.31
N SER A 75 -15.51 -28.00 -3.76
CA SER A 75 -15.83 -27.98 -5.18
C SER A 75 -15.33 -26.69 -5.85
N ALA A 76 -15.13 -26.72 -7.18
CA ALA A 76 -14.66 -25.56 -7.95
C ALA A 76 -15.49 -24.29 -7.70
N LYS A 77 -16.82 -24.43 -7.63
CA LYS A 77 -17.76 -23.33 -7.34
C LYS A 77 -17.55 -22.73 -5.94
N LYS A 78 -17.27 -23.56 -4.93
CA LYS A 78 -17.01 -23.11 -3.56
C LYS A 78 -15.65 -22.45 -3.46
N THR A 79 -14.64 -22.99 -4.14
CA THR A 79 -13.30 -22.41 -4.26
C THR A 79 -13.35 -21.01 -4.87
N ALA A 80 -14.05 -20.83 -6.00
CA ALA A 80 -14.21 -19.51 -6.62
C ALA A 80 -14.86 -18.48 -5.68
N LYS A 81 -15.90 -18.88 -4.92
CA LYS A 81 -16.55 -18.01 -3.94
C LYS A 81 -15.64 -17.64 -2.75
N LYS A 82 -14.80 -18.57 -2.30
CA LYS A 82 -13.85 -18.37 -1.19
C LYS A 82 -12.65 -17.50 -1.58
N SER A 83 -12.17 -17.63 -2.82
CA SER A 83 -11.06 -16.82 -3.35
C SER A 83 -11.45 -15.39 -3.68
N ARG A 84 -12.75 -15.06 -3.68
CA ARG A 84 -13.24 -13.72 -4.03
C ARG A 84 -12.83 -12.67 -3.00
N VAL A 85 -12.20 -11.60 -3.48
CA VAL A 85 -11.73 -10.48 -2.68
C VAL A 85 -12.65 -9.26 -2.83
N LYS A 86 -12.72 -8.41 -1.79
CA LYS A 86 -13.30 -7.07 -1.89
C LYS A 86 -12.26 -6.05 -1.47
N CYS A 87 -12.02 -5.04 -2.30
CA CYS A 87 -11.00 -4.02 -2.09
C CYS A 87 -11.61 -2.72 -1.54
N PHE A 88 -10.75 -1.81 -1.09
CA PHE A 88 -11.08 -0.42 -0.79
C PHE A 88 -9.89 0.50 -1.14
N PHE A 89 -10.20 1.77 -1.40
CA PHE A 89 -9.21 2.85 -1.49
C PHE A 89 -9.52 3.92 -0.45
N LYS A 90 -8.47 4.49 0.14
CA LYS A 90 -8.62 5.55 1.14
C LYS A 90 -7.35 6.41 1.21
N PHE A 91 -7.54 7.72 1.41
CA PHE A 91 -6.48 8.60 1.88
C PHE A 91 -6.38 8.48 3.41
N VAL A 92 -5.17 8.24 3.91
CA VAL A 92 -4.92 7.99 5.33
C VAL A 92 -3.70 8.77 5.79
N ASN A 93 -3.82 9.46 6.93
CA ASN A 93 -2.68 10.08 7.60
C ASN A 93 -1.69 8.99 8.04
N TYR A 94 -0.39 9.26 7.93
CA TYR A 94 0.65 8.32 8.35
C TYR A 94 0.55 7.89 9.82
N GLN A 95 0.06 8.73 10.72
CA GLN A 95 -0.16 8.37 12.13
C GLN A 95 -1.17 7.22 12.30
N HIS A 96 -2.09 7.03 11.36
CA HIS A 96 -3.11 5.97 11.42
C HIS A 96 -2.70 4.69 10.67
N VAL A 97 -1.43 4.59 10.30
CA VAL A 97 -0.88 3.50 9.51
C VAL A 97 0.30 2.90 10.27
N MET A 98 0.26 1.59 10.49
CA MET A 98 1.40 0.83 10.99
C MET A 98 2.20 0.29 9.80
N PRO A 99 3.43 0.76 9.58
CA PRO A 99 4.29 0.22 8.53
C PRO A 99 4.70 -1.21 8.87
N THR A 100 4.83 -2.05 7.85
CA THR A 100 5.34 -3.42 8.02
C THR A 100 6.58 -3.66 7.18
N ARG A 101 7.32 -4.73 7.51
CA ARG A 101 8.49 -5.16 6.73
C ARG A 101 8.12 -5.59 5.30
N TYR A 102 6.89 -6.06 5.10
CA TYR A 102 6.48 -6.68 3.85
C TYR A 102 6.30 -5.67 2.72
N THR A 103 6.63 -6.12 1.51
CA THR A 103 6.34 -5.42 0.25
C THR A 103 5.30 -6.22 -0.54
N LEU A 104 4.49 -5.50 -1.31
CA LEU A 104 3.58 -6.06 -2.27
C LEU A 104 3.87 -5.40 -3.61
N ASP A 105 4.50 -6.17 -4.49
CA ASP A 105 4.82 -5.74 -5.84
C ASP A 105 3.59 -5.90 -6.74
N LEU A 106 2.67 -4.94 -6.66
CA LEU A 106 1.46 -4.86 -7.46
C LEU A 106 1.40 -3.47 -8.07
N ASP A 107 1.45 -3.36 -9.40
CA ASP A 107 1.35 -2.06 -10.04
C ASP A 107 -0.12 -1.57 -10.06
N LEU A 108 -0.43 -0.78 -9.03
CA LEU A 108 -1.72 -0.14 -8.82
C LEU A 108 -1.67 1.36 -9.10
N LYS A 109 -0.52 1.91 -9.52
CA LYS A 109 -0.36 3.36 -9.72
C LYS A 109 -1.29 3.88 -10.81
N ASN A 110 -1.44 3.12 -11.90
CA ASN A 110 -2.30 3.49 -13.02
C ASN A 110 -3.80 3.31 -12.73
N VAL A 111 -4.15 2.52 -11.70
CA VAL A 111 -5.54 2.19 -11.35
C VAL A 111 -6.13 3.19 -10.37
N VAL A 112 -5.30 3.68 -9.45
CA VAL A 112 -5.75 4.48 -8.31
C VAL A 112 -5.12 5.86 -8.37
N SER A 113 -5.77 6.75 -9.12
CA SER A 113 -5.47 8.19 -9.11
C SER A 113 -6.25 8.90 -8.00
N GLY A 114 -5.75 10.04 -7.53
CA GLY A 114 -6.43 10.85 -6.50
C GLY A 114 -7.86 11.23 -6.90
N ASP A 115 -8.05 11.61 -8.18
CA ASP A 115 -9.34 12.00 -8.75
C ASP A 115 -10.34 10.85 -8.82
N ALA A 116 -9.84 9.61 -8.91
CA ALA A 116 -10.69 8.42 -8.93
C ALA A 116 -11.37 8.16 -7.57
N ILE A 117 -10.92 8.81 -6.49
CA ILE A 117 -11.57 8.72 -5.18
C ILE A 117 -12.72 9.73 -5.04
N SER A 118 -12.61 10.88 -5.68
CA SER A 118 -13.58 11.98 -5.55
C SER A 118 -14.91 11.64 -6.24
N SER A 119 -14.87 11.01 -7.42
CA SER A 119 -16.08 10.54 -8.11
C SER A 119 -16.44 9.10 -7.75
N LYS A 120 -17.71 8.85 -7.41
CA LYS A 120 -18.23 7.53 -7.04
C LYS A 120 -18.10 6.51 -8.17
N ASP A 121 -18.37 6.90 -9.41
CA ASP A 121 -18.35 5.98 -10.55
C ASP A 121 -16.94 5.57 -10.92
N LYS A 122 -16.01 6.54 -10.96
CA LYS A 122 -14.57 6.27 -11.16
C LYS A 122 -14.02 5.35 -10.07
N LYS A 123 -14.44 5.56 -8.83
CA LYS A 123 -14.07 4.71 -7.69
C LYS A 123 -14.55 3.28 -7.84
N VAL A 124 -15.77 3.07 -8.33
CA VAL A 124 -16.32 1.71 -8.56
C VAL A 124 -15.53 1.00 -9.65
N THR A 125 -15.20 1.68 -10.74
CA THR A 125 -14.39 1.11 -11.84
C THR A 125 -12.99 0.74 -11.37
N ALA A 126 -12.29 1.64 -10.68
CA ALA A 126 -10.97 1.37 -10.11
C ALA A 126 -11.00 0.19 -9.11
N LEU A 127 -12.08 0.05 -8.34
CA LEU A 127 -12.23 -1.07 -7.40
C LEU A 127 -12.43 -2.41 -8.11
N LYS A 128 -13.10 -2.42 -9.27
CA LYS A 128 -13.24 -3.63 -10.10
C LYS A 128 -11.89 -4.06 -10.66
N GLU A 129 -11.10 -3.12 -11.15
CA GLU A 129 -9.76 -3.42 -11.70
C GLU A 129 -8.79 -3.89 -10.60
N ALA A 130 -8.71 -3.17 -9.47
CA ALA A 130 -7.86 -3.59 -8.36
C ALA A 130 -8.28 -4.95 -7.82
N LYS A 131 -9.58 -5.25 -7.77
CA LYS A 131 -10.06 -6.58 -7.39
C LYS A 131 -9.48 -7.67 -8.29
N SER A 132 -9.48 -7.49 -9.61
CA SER A 132 -8.87 -8.48 -10.53
C SER A 132 -7.40 -8.71 -10.21
N LYS A 133 -6.63 -7.63 -10.08
CA LYS A 133 -5.19 -7.70 -9.78
C LYS A 133 -4.90 -8.39 -8.44
N PHE A 134 -5.68 -8.11 -7.39
CA PHE A 134 -5.54 -8.80 -6.10
C PHE A 134 -5.93 -10.28 -6.18
N GLU A 135 -6.97 -10.64 -6.94
CA GLU A 135 -7.40 -12.03 -7.11
C GLU A 135 -6.38 -12.84 -7.93
N GLU A 136 -5.82 -12.26 -8.99
CA GLU A 136 -4.73 -12.85 -9.77
C GLU A 136 -3.51 -13.09 -8.89
N ARG A 137 -3.09 -12.08 -8.11
CA ARG A 137 -1.96 -12.24 -7.18
C ARG A 137 -2.22 -13.30 -6.13
N PHE A 138 -3.44 -13.41 -5.60
CA PHE A 138 -3.80 -14.46 -4.65
C PHE A 138 -3.70 -15.87 -5.26
N LYS A 139 -4.13 -16.04 -6.52
CA LYS A 139 -4.03 -17.33 -7.23
C LYS A 139 -2.58 -17.78 -7.43
N THR A 140 -1.61 -16.86 -7.54
CA THR A 140 -0.19 -17.22 -7.63
C THR A 140 0.39 -17.82 -6.34
N GLY A 141 -0.34 -17.76 -5.21
CA GLY A 141 0.13 -18.25 -3.91
C GLY A 141 1.20 -17.36 -3.24
N LYS A 142 1.63 -16.27 -3.88
CA LYS A 142 2.60 -15.32 -3.33
C LYS A 142 1.95 -14.41 -2.27
N ASN A 143 2.79 -13.79 -1.43
CA ASN A 143 2.37 -12.82 -0.42
C ASN A 143 1.28 -13.35 0.54
N ARG A 144 1.39 -14.61 0.98
CA ARG A 144 0.41 -15.28 1.88
C ARG A 144 0.06 -14.47 3.12
N TRP A 145 1.04 -13.78 3.72
CA TRP A 145 0.79 -12.89 4.85
C TRP A 145 -0.23 -11.80 4.50
N PHE A 146 -0.14 -11.17 3.33
CA PHE A 146 -1.04 -10.07 2.94
C PHE A 146 -2.50 -10.53 2.81
N PHE A 147 -2.72 -11.70 2.21
CA PHE A 147 -4.06 -12.25 1.98
C PHE A 147 -4.65 -13.00 3.18
N THR A 148 -3.86 -13.26 4.22
CA THR A 148 -4.36 -13.87 5.47
C THR A 148 -4.88 -12.79 6.41
N LYS A 149 -6.11 -12.97 6.93
CA LYS A 149 -6.72 -12.04 7.89
C LYS A 149 -5.84 -11.93 9.16
N LEU A 150 -5.59 -10.70 9.61
CA LEU A 150 -4.96 -10.44 10.90
C LEU A 150 -5.93 -10.82 12.03
N ARG A 151 -5.44 -11.55 13.03
CA ARG A 151 -6.19 -11.88 14.26
C ARG A 151 -5.71 -10.95 15.36
N PHE A 152 -6.64 -10.18 15.90
CA PHE A 152 -6.50 -9.26 17.01
C PHE A 152 -7.84 -9.24 17.74
#